data_AF-A0AAU3DBB6-F1
#
_entry.id   AF-A0AAU3DBB6-F1
#
_cell.length_a   1.000
_cell.length_b   1.000
_cell.length_c   1.000
_cell.angle_alpha   90.00
_cell.angle_beta   90.00
_cell.angle_gamma   90.00
#
_symmetry.space_group_name_H-M   'P 1'
#
loop_
_entity.id
_entity.type
_entity.pdbx_description
1 polymer ?
#
loop_
_entity_poly.entity_id
_entity_poly.type
_entity_poly.pdbx_seq_one_letter_code
_entity_poly.pdbx_strand_id
1 'polypeptide(L)'
;MPIAHPVPFLGRGEADLAGDEGKGTATSHSHTLDRHVEVTTQDLRARLRGDENLDDASRYVDEASAQKHTQAVVLKHQKEIDEWLNNGKPAGKKDFTVDLSEPTGLSLSRSNFKNGLPPEWVTGATVVLKKDPTAAMGYRVLTSYPTAQ
;
A
#
# COMPACT_ATOMS: atom_id res chain seq x y z
N MET A 1 -27.50 -6.24 21.66
CA MET A 1 -26.37 -5.57 22.34
C MET A 1 -25.19 -5.65 21.38
N PRO A 2 -24.70 -4.55 20.79
CA PRO A 2 -23.53 -4.64 19.92
C PRO A 2 -22.27 -4.70 20.77
N ILE A 3 -21.49 -5.75 20.54
CA ILE A 3 -20.16 -5.98 21.10
C ILE A 3 -19.18 -4.95 20.53
N ALA A 4 -18.76 -4.02 21.37
CA ALA A 4 -17.67 -3.11 21.07
C ALA A 4 -16.36 -3.90 21.08
N HIS A 5 -15.77 -4.13 19.90
CA HIS A 5 -14.40 -4.62 19.80
C HIS A 5 -13.45 -3.52 20.29
N PRO A 6 -12.48 -3.83 21.17
CA PRO A 6 -11.48 -2.85 21.58
C PRO A 6 -10.58 -2.54 20.38
N VAL A 7 -10.71 -1.33 19.83
CA VAL A 7 -9.71 -0.78 18.91
C VAL A 7 -8.39 -0.62 19.68
N PRO A 8 -7.28 -1.25 19.25
CA PRO A 8 -5.99 -1.01 19.88
C PRO A 8 -5.62 0.46 19.62
N PHE A 9 -5.24 1.14 20.69
CA PHE A 9 -4.69 2.49 20.63
C PHE A 9 -3.33 2.39 19.90
N LEU A 10 -3.33 2.58 18.58
CA LEU A 10 -2.09 2.61 17.80
C LEU A 10 -1.26 3.81 18.22
N GLY A 11 0.01 3.54 18.54
CA GLY A 11 0.98 4.53 18.96
C GLY A 11 1.27 5.53 17.83
N ARG A 12 1.77 6.71 18.23
CA ARG A 12 2.11 7.80 17.32
C ARG A 12 3.18 7.31 16.30
N GLY A 13 2.76 6.90 15.10
CA GLY A 13 3.66 6.41 14.03
C GLY A 13 3.28 5.07 13.39
N GLU A 14 2.22 4.40 13.84
CA GLU A 14 1.76 3.15 13.23
C GLU A 14 0.79 3.44 12.06
N ALA A 15 1.14 2.98 10.86
CA ALA A 15 0.30 3.12 9.67
C ALA A 15 -0.85 2.13 9.74
N ASP A 16 -2.03 2.53 10.23
CA ASP A 16 -3.18 1.63 10.38
C ASP A 16 -3.88 1.35 9.04
N LEU A 17 -3.49 0.29 8.32
CA LEU A 17 -4.12 -0.02 7.03
C LEU A 17 -5.61 -0.32 7.19
N ALA A 18 -5.99 -1.10 8.20
CA ALA A 18 -7.37 -1.52 8.43
C ALA A 18 -8.30 -0.35 8.81
N GLY A 19 -7.81 0.68 9.52
CA GLY A 19 -8.60 1.87 9.83
C GLY A 19 -8.53 2.98 8.80
N ASP A 20 -7.55 2.96 7.89
CA ASP A 20 -7.48 3.85 6.73
C ASP A 20 -8.26 3.28 5.52
N GLU A 21 -8.49 1.97 5.47
CA GLU A 21 -9.33 1.29 4.48
C GLU A 21 -10.73 1.89 4.35
N GLY A 22 -11.11 2.20 3.11
CA GLY A 22 -12.36 2.90 2.78
C GLY A 22 -12.41 4.35 3.27
N LYS A 23 -11.41 4.82 4.04
CA LYS A 23 -11.28 6.22 4.43
C LYS A 23 -10.48 6.99 3.41
N GLY A 24 -10.83 8.25 3.26
CA GLY A 24 -10.19 9.12 2.30
C GLY A 24 -11.01 10.38 2.09
N THR A 25 -10.68 11.10 1.03
CA THR A 25 -11.44 12.26 0.56
C THR A 25 -12.52 11.81 -0.42
N ALA A 26 -13.57 12.61 -0.66
CA ALA A 26 -14.64 12.28 -1.62
C ALA A 26 -14.18 11.86 -3.04
N THR A 27 -12.90 12.06 -3.39
CA THR A 27 -12.28 11.74 -4.68
C THR A 27 -11.14 10.71 -4.61
N SER A 28 -10.80 10.16 -3.43
CA SER A 28 -9.74 9.16 -3.28
C SER A 28 -9.92 8.44 -1.94
N HIS A 29 -10.18 7.13 -1.97
CA HIS A 29 -10.30 6.28 -0.79
C HIS A 29 -9.14 5.28 -0.79
N SER A 30 -8.66 4.92 0.40
CA SER A 30 -7.62 3.92 0.56
C SER A 30 -8.21 2.53 0.35
N HIS A 31 -7.58 1.72 -0.49
CA HIS A 31 -8.07 0.40 -0.93
C HIS A 31 -6.98 -0.67 -0.90
N THR A 32 -6.05 -0.56 0.02
CA THR A 32 -4.84 -1.39 0.09
C THR A 32 -5.16 -2.86 0.34
N LEU A 33 -6.02 -3.18 1.31
CA LEU A 33 -6.34 -4.58 1.65
C LEU A 33 -7.25 -5.19 0.60
N ASP A 34 -8.33 -4.49 0.22
CA ASP A 34 -9.27 -4.95 -0.83
C ASP A 34 -8.55 -5.25 -2.15
N ARG A 35 -7.57 -4.41 -2.53
CA ARG A 35 -6.92 -4.54 -3.84
C ARG A 35 -5.61 -5.30 -3.83
N HIS A 36 -4.92 -5.42 -2.70
CA HIS A 36 -3.56 -5.99 -2.69
C HIS A 36 -3.35 -7.06 -1.62
N VAL A 37 -4.35 -7.40 -0.80
CA VAL A 37 -4.23 -8.47 0.21
C VAL A 37 -5.14 -9.64 -0.09
N GLU A 38 -6.44 -9.41 -0.29
CA GLU A 38 -7.42 -10.50 -0.50
C GLU A 38 -7.51 -11.00 -1.96
N VAL A 39 -6.62 -10.50 -2.82
CA VAL A 39 -6.57 -10.87 -4.24
C VAL A 39 -5.78 -12.15 -4.47
N THR A 40 -6.32 -13.08 -5.25
CA THR A 40 -5.59 -14.28 -5.65
C THR A 40 -4.69 -14.02 -6.87
N THR A 41 -3.77 -14.94 -7.16
CA THR A 41 -2.97 -14.91 -8.40
C THR A 41 -3.86 -14.90 -9.66
N GLN A 42 -5.05 -15.49 -9.60
CA GLN A 42 -6.00 -15.47 -10.70
C GLN A 42 -6.61 -14.06 -10.88
N ASP A 43 -6.87 -13.34 -9.78
CA ASP A 43 -7.33 -11.96 -9.81
C ASP A 43 -6.29 -10.99 -10.37
N LEU A 44 -4.99 -11.21 -10.09
CA LEU A 44 -3.90 -10.41 -10.70
C LEU A 44 -3.93 -10.52 -12.23
N ARG A 45 -4.09 -11.75 -12.75
CA ARG A 45 -4.22 -12.01 -14.18
C ARG A 45 -5.51 -11.42 -14.75
N ALA A 46 -6.62 -11.52 -14.03
CA ALA A 46 -7.89 -10.93 -14.43
C ALA A 46 -7.79 -9.40 -14.53
N ARG A 47 -7.09 -8.74 -13.61
CA ARG A 47 -6.83 -7.31 -13.65
C ARG A 47 -5.97 -6.88 -14.83
N LEU A 48 -4.83 -7.53 -15.07
CA LEU A 48 -3.99 -7.23 -16.23
C LEU A 48 -4.70 -7.49 -17.56
N ARG A 49 -5.65 -8.44 -17.58
CA ARG A 49 -6.50 -8.72 -18.73
C ARG A 49 -7.60 -7.67 -18.91
N GLY A 50 -8.21 -7.20 -17.83
CA GLY A 50 -9.33 -6.26 -17.85
C GLY A 50 -8.91 -4.79 -17.95
N ASP A 51 -7.69 -4.46 -17.52
CA ASP A 51 -7.18 -3.10 -17.53
C ASP A 51 -5.90 -3.00 -18.37
N GLU A 52 -6.02 -2.35 -19.52
CA GLU A 52 -4.92 -2.24 -20.48
C GLU A 52 -3.85 -1.24 -20.06
N ASN A 53 -4.18 -0.34 -19.15
CA ASN A 53 -3.28 0.69 -18.62
C ASN A 53 -2.50 0.23 -17.39
N LEU A 54 -2.75 -1.00 -16.93
CA LEU A 54 -2.06 -1.57 -15.77
C LEU A 54 -0.79 -2.27 -16.25
N ASP A 55 0.36 -1.72 -15.89
CA ASP A 55 1.68 -2.26 -16.25
C ASP A 55 2.06 -3.47 -15.39
N ASP A 56 1.57 -3.53 -14.16
CA ASP A 56 1.89 -4.56 -13.19
C ASP A 56 0.77 -4.72 -12.17
N ALA A 57 0.55 -5.98 -11.75
CA ALA A 57 -0.40 -6.33 -10.69
C ALA A 57 0.34 -7.09 -9.60
N SER A 58 0.35 -6.53 -8.40
CA SER A 58 1.04 -7.11 -7.25
C SER A 58 0.08 -7.37 -6.10
N ARG A 59 0.42 -8.36 -5.27
CA ARG A 59 -0.28 -8.70 -4.03
C ARG A 59 0.68 -9.01 -2.89
N TYR A 60 0.29 -8.64 -1.69
CA TYR A 60 0.88 -9.13 -0.46
C TYR A 60 0.49 -10.60 -0.22
N VAL A 61 1.27 -11.26 0.63
CA VAL A 61 0.98 -12.63 1.06
C VAL A 61 -0.28 -12.64 1.94
N ASP A 62 -0.37 -11.71 2.89
CA ASP A 62 -1.43 -11.58 3.89
C ASP A 62 -1.57 -10.13 4.39
N GLU A 63 -2.65 -9.82 5.10
CA GLU A 63 -2.90 -8.51 5.72
C GLU A 63 -1.78 -8.12 6.69
N ALA A 64 -1.38 -9.06 7.55
CA ALA A 64 -0.29 -8.85 8.50
C ALA A 64 1.03 -8.48 7.79
N SER A 65 1.28 -9.09 6.64
CA SER A 65 2.43 -8.75 5.79
C SER A 65 2.26 -7.36 5.19
N ALA A 66 1.11 -7.02 4.62
CA ALA A 66 0.87 -5.68 4.09
C ALA A 66 1.11 -4.59 5.14
N GLN A 67 0.57 -4.79 6.35
CA GLN A 67 0.73 -3.90 7.49
C GLN A 67 2.20 -3.76 7.90
N LYS A 68 2.88 -4.88 8.13
CA LYS A 68 4.30 -4.92 8.55
C LYS A 68 5.19 -4.21 7.53
N HIS A 69 5.07 -4.55 6.25
CA HIS A 69 5.93 -4.00 5.20
C HIS A 69 5.61 -2.51 4.96
N THR A 70 4.33 -2.12 5.01
CA THR A 70 3.93 -0.70 4.90
C THR A 70 4.51 0.13 6.03
N GLN A 71 4.41 -0.37 7.27
CA GLN A 71 4.99 0.27 8.43
C GLN A 71 6.52 0.36 8.32
N ALA A 72 7.19 -0.69 7.86
CA ALA A 72 8.63 -0.68 7.65
C ALA A 72 9.07 0.39 6.62
N VAL A 73 8.34 0.54 5.52
CA VAL A 73 8.60 1.58 4.50
C VAL A 73 8.44 2.97 5.11
N VAL A 74 7.33 3.21 5.82
CA VAL A 74 7.05 4.50 6.48
C VAL A 74 8.12 4.82 7.51
N LEU A 75 8.54 3.85 8.32
CA LEU A 75 9.61 4.04 9.32
C LEU A 75 10.96 4.35 8.66
N LYS A 76 11.34 3.65 7.58
CA LYS A 76 12.58 3.94 6.85
C LYS A 76 12.59 5.33 6.22
N HIS A 77 11.45 5.80 5.72
CA HIS A 77 11.30 7.11 5.10
C HIS A 77 10.74 8.18 6.03
N GLN A 78 10.66 7.94 7.34
CA GLN A 78 9.98 8.85 8.26
C GLN A 78 10.52 10.27 8.16
N LYS A 79 11.85 10.42 8.09
CA LYS A 79 12.51 11.72 7.90
C LYS A 79 12.09 12.41 6.61
N GLU A 80 12.06 11.70 5.48
CA GLU A 80 11.66 12.25 4.19
C GLU A 80 10.16 12.58 4.14
N ILE A 81 9.33 11.79 4.84
CA ILE A 81 7.90 12.05 4.99
C ILE A 81 7.70 13.34 5.78
N ASP A 82 8.39 13.52 6.91
CA ASP A 82 8.38 14.75 7.69
C ASP A 82 8.81 15.96 6.85
N GLU A 83 9.91 15.85 6.09
CA GLU A 83 10.36 16.91 5.18
C GLU A 83 9.33 17.19 4.09
N TRP A 84 8.73 16.15 3.52
CA TRP A 84 7.69 16.29 2.50
C TRP A 84 6.44 16.98 3.04
N LEU A 85 5.98 16.60 4.24
CA LEU A 85 4.86 17.23 4.94
C LEU A 85 5.12 18.72 5.14
N ASN A 86 6.32 19.06 5.61
CA ASN A 86 6.74 20.44 5.90
C ASN A 86 7.15 21.26 4.67
N ASN A 87 7.04 20.75 3.45
CA ASN A 87 7.47 21.48 2.24
C ASN A 87 6.58 22.69 1.83
N GLY A 88 5.60 23.07 2.66
CA GLY A 88 4.70 24.20 2.42
C GLY A 88 3.57 23.96 1.40
N LYS A 89 3.49 22.78 0.76
CA LYS A 89 2.38 22.44 -0.15
C LYS A 89 1.20 21.83 0.63
N PRO A 90 -0.03 22.36 0.51
CA PRO A 90 -1.20 21.88 1.27
C PRO A 90 -1.77 20.55 0.75
N ALA A 91 -1.43 20.15 -0.48
CA ALA A 91 -1.84 18.89 -1.08
C ALA A 91 -0.67 18.27 -1.84
N GLY A 92 -0.59 16.95 -1.82
CA GLY A 92 0.41 16.19 -2.55
C GLY A 92 0.22 14.69 -2.37
N LYS A 93 0.64 13.94 -3.39
CA LYS A 93 0.86 12.50 -3.29
C LYS A 93 2.35 12.25 -3.41
N LYS A 94 2.87 11.29 -2.66
CA LYS A 94 4.25 10.85 -2.79
C LYS A 94 4.34 9.35 -2.52
N ASP A 95 4.97 8.66 -3.45
CA ASP A 95 5.36 7.27 -3.33
C ASP A 95 6.72 7.16 -2.63
N PHE A 96 6.81 6.15 -1.77
CA PHE A 96 8.02 5.77 -1.05
C PHE A 96 8.24 4.29 -1.29
N THR A 97 9.41 3.93 -1.84
CA THR A 97 9.74 2.55 -2.18
C THR A 97 10.97 2.11 -1.42
N VAL A 98 10.87 0.97 -0.76
CA VAL A 98 11.96 0.37 0.01
C VAL A 98 12.13 -1.09 -0.40
N ASP A 99 13.38 -1.50 -0.60
CA ASP A 99 13.75 -2.91 -0.52
C ASP A 99 13.83 -3.34 0.96
N LEU A 100 13.00 -4.30 1.33
CA LEU A 100 12.96 -4.87 2.68
C LEU A 100 13.89 -6.09 2.79
N SER A 101 14.54 -6.49 1.68
CA SER A 101 15.40 -7.68 1.55
C SER A 101 14.76 -8.97 2.10
N GLU A 102 13.44 -8.97 2.24
CA GLU A 102 12.58 -10.08 2.63
C GLU A 102 11.42 -10.16 1.64
N PRO A 103 10.89 -11.35 1.32
CA PRO A 103 9.80 -11.49 0.36
C PRO A 103 8.54 -10.77 0.87
N THR A 104 8.20 -9.65 0.23
CA THR A 104 7.05 -8.81 0.57
C THR A 104 5.76 -9.36 -0.02
N GLY A 105 5.86 -9.98 -1.20
CA GLY A 105 4.72 -10.56 -1.89
C GLY A 105 5.06 -11.03 -3.30
N LEU A 106 4.01 -11.11 -4.11
CA LEU A 106 4.08 -11.55 -5.50
C LEU A 106 3.76 -10.37 -6.42
N SER A 107 4.54 -10.22 -7.47
CA SER A 107 4.27 -9.26 -8.55
C SER A 107 4.15 -9.97 -9.89
N LEU A 108 3.15 -9.59 -10.67
CA LEU A 108 2.98 -10.04 -12.05
C LEU A 108 3.08 -8.82 -12.96
N SER A 109 4.18 -8.71 -13.71
CA SER A 109 4.29 -7.71 -14.76
C SER A 109 3.42 -8.07 -15.97
N ARG A 110 3.01 -7.05 -16.72
CA ARG A 110 2.29 -7.23 -17.99
C ARG A 110 3.09 -8.06 -19.00
N SER A 111 4.42 -7.91 -18.98
CA SER A 111 5.33 -8.73 -19.77
C SER A 111 5.23 -10.21 -19.36
N ASN A 112 5.28 -10.52 -18.07
CA ASN A 112 5.14 -11.90 -17.58
C ASN A 112 3.77 -12.47 -17.91
N PHE A 113 2.71 -11.68 -17.73
CA PHE A 113 1.35 -12.07 -18.12
C PHE A 113 1.23 -12.39 -19.61
N LYS A 114 1.76 -11.53 -20.49
CA LYS A 114 1.75 -11.74 -21.95
C LYS A 114 2.54 -12.98 -22.37
N ASN A 115 3.62 -13.29 -21.66
CA ASN A 115 4.44 -14.48 -21.89
C ASN A 115 3.91 -15.74 -21.17
N GLY A 116 2.78 -15.66 -20.46
CA GLY A 116 2.22 -16.78 -19.70
C GLY A 116 3.01 -17.19 -18.45
N LEU A 117 3.98 -16.36 -18.03
CA LEU A 117 4.83 -16.59 -16.88
C LEU A 117 4.03 -16.44 -15.56
N PRO A 118 4.44 -17.15 -14.49
CA PRO A 118 3.87 -16.98 -13.16
C PRO A 118 4.26 -15.61 -12.56
N PRO A 119 3.53 -15.13 -11.54
CA PRO A 119 4.01 -14.02 -10.72
C PRO A 119 5.32 -14.39 -10.02
N GLU A 120 6.16 -13.38 -9.80
CA GLU A 120 7.47 -13.53 -9.19
C GLU A 120 7.46 -12.97 -7.77
N TRP A 121 8.28 -13.57 -6.91
CA TRP A 121 8.50 -13.05 -5.56
C TRP A 121 9.30 -11.76 -5.63
N VAL A 122 8.81 -10.74 -4.93
CA VAL A 122 9.48 -9.45 -4.84
C VAL A 122 9.78 -9.11 -3.40
N THR A 123 10.83 -8.32 -3.19
CA THR A 123 11.31 -7.88 -1.87
C THR A 123 11.11 -6.38 -1.64
N GLY A 124 10.69 -5.65 -2.67
CA GLY A 124 10.34 -4.25 -2.59
C GLY A 124 8.90 -4.05 -2.13
N ALA A 125 8.67 -2.95 -1.42
CA ALA A 125 7.33 -2.46 -1.13
C ALA A 125 7.26 -0.97 -1.44
N THR A 126 6.20 -0.58 -2.14
CA THR A 126 5.88 0.82 -2.42
C THR A 126 4.67 1.23 -1.59
N VAL A 127 4.78 2.36 -0.91
CA VAL A 127 3.70 2.99 -0.15
C VAL A 127 3.45 4.36 -0.73
N VAL A 128 2.21 4.61 -1.16
CA VAL A 128 1.78 5.90 -1.67
C VAL A 128 1.06 6.65 -0.55
N LEU A 129 1.68 7.74 -0.10
CA LEU A 129 1.11 8.63 0.90
C LEU A 129 0.43 9.83 0.23
N LYS A 130 -0.64 10.30 0.84
CA LYS A 130 -1.33 11.54 0.45
C LYS A 130 -1.34 12.48 1.64
N LYS A 131 -0.99 13.75 1.43
CA LYS A 131 -1.13 14.78 2.45
C LYS A 131 -2.61 14.94 2.80
N ASP A 132 -2.90 14.84 4.08
CA ASP A 132 -4.24 14.97 4.62
C ASP A 132 -4.15 15.73 5.95
N PRO A 133 -4.47 17.03 5.97
CA PRO A 133 -4.39 17.85 7.19
C PRO A 133 -5.43 17.44 8.25
N THR A 134 -6.41 16.58 7.91
CA THR A 134 -7.39 16.04 8.86
C THR A 134 -6.89 14.77 9.56
N ALA A 135 -5.82 14.15 9.05
CA ALA A 135 -5.19 12.99 9.67
C ALA A 135 -4.27 13.41 10.82
N ALA A 136 -4.20 12.59 11.88
CA ALA A 136 -3.36 12.87 13.05
C ALA A 136 -1.87 13.04 12.72
N MET A 137 -1.41 12.40 11.63
CA MET A 137 -0.02 12.46 11.14
C MET A 137 0.19 13.50 10.03
N GLY A 138 -0.87 14.18 9.56
CA GLY A 138 -0.82 15.07 8.40
C GLY A 138 -0.80 14.36 7.04
N TYR A 139 -0.86 13.02 7.02
CA TYR A 139 -0.97 12.20 5.81
C TYR A 139 -1.80 10.93 6.06
N ARG A 140 -2.22 10.30 4.96
CA ARG A 140 -2.87 8.98 4.91
C ARG A 140 -2.23 8.07 3.87
N VAL A 141 -2.36 6.76 4.05
CA VAL A 141 -1.83 5.76 3.13
C VAL A 141 -2.85 5.50 2.04
N LEU A 142 -2.65 6.10 0.88
CA LEU A 142 -3.59 5.96 -0.24
C LEU A 142 -3.61 4.52 -0.78
N THR A 143 -2.43 3.92 -0.95
CA THR A 143 -2.27 2.52 -1.35
C THR A 143 -0.89 2.03 -0.98
N SER A 144 -0.73 0.74 -0.74
CA SER A 144 0.57 0.09 -0.74
C SER A 144 0.52 -1.21 -1.54
N TYR A 145 1.63 -1.53 -2.19
CA TYR A 145 1.75 -2.75 -2.98
C TYR A 145 3.21 -3.22 -3.04
N PRO A 146 3.43 -4.54 -3.13
CA PRO A 146 4.76 -5.07 -3.36
C PRO A 146 5.25 -4.74 -4.78
N THR A 147 6.54 -4.43 -4.93
CA THR A 147 7.14 -4.09 -6.23
C THR A 147 8.48 -4.78 -6.41
N ALA A 148 8.83 -5.10 -7.65
CA ALA A 148 10.20 -5.39 -8.01
C ALA A 148 10.99 -4.07 -7.96
N GLN A 149 12.19 -4.10 -7.37
CA GLN A 149 13.15 -2.99 -7.38
C GLN A 149 14.07 -3.12 -8.59
#